data_AF-A0AAV1L692-F1
#
_entry.id   AF-A0AAV1L692-F1
#
_cell.length_a   1.000
_cell.length_b   1.000
_cell.length_c   1.000
_cell.angle_alpha   90.00
_cell.angle_beta   90.00
_cell.angle_gamma   90.00
#
_symmetry.space_group_name_H-M   'P 1'
#
loop_
_entity.id
_entity.type
_entity.pdbx_description
1 polymer ?
#
loop_
_entity_poly.entity_id
_entity_poly.type
_entity_poly.pdbx_seq_one_letter_code
_entity_poly.pdbx_strand_id
1 'polypeptide(L)'
;MASRTYTVSIIHVIFIVFLMFSYVILQQSITNEKLFLQHQANSLLNFTRLSVKHGYFTEEHTVYTEDGYLLTIFRMVKSKKCYDQVKNPPVILMHGLLMSSDSWFDAGPEASLAYLLSDECFDI
;
A
#
# COMPACT_ATOMS: atom_id res chain seq x y z
N MET A 1 33.20 5.44 50.69
CA MET A 1 31.91 4.75 50.51
C MET A 1 31.14 5.24 49.28
N ALA A 2 31.13 6.55 48.99
CA ALA A 2 30.42 7.14 47.84
C ALA A 2 30.89 6.69 46.44
N SER A 3 32.19 6.44 46.21
CA SER A 3 32.70 6.01 44.89
C SER A 3 32.11 4.67 44.39
N ARG A 4 31.87 3.71 45.29
CA ARG A 4 31.29 2.39 44.94
C ARG A 4 29.81 2.46 44.59
N THR A 5 29.07 3.39 45.16
CA THR A 5 27.64 3.57 44.84
C THR A 5 27.45 4.23 43.48
N TYR A 6 28.35 5.15 43.08
CA TYR A 6 28.33 5.76 41.75
C TYR A 6 28.63 4.75 40.63
N THR A 7 29.61 3.86 40.81
CA THR A 7 29.94 2.86 39.79
C THR A 7 28.79 1.87 39.58
N VAL A 8 28.12 1.44 40.66
CA VAL A 8 26.94 0.57 40.57
C VAL A 8 25.78 1.29 39.88
N SER A 9 25.54 2.57 40.19
CA SER A 9 24.50 3.38 39.53
C SER A 9 24.75 3.52 38.02
N ILE A 10 26.00 3.79 37.61
CA ILE A 10 26.39 3.89 36.20
C ILE A 10 26.13 2.58 35.45
N ILE A 11 26.46 1.43 36.06
CA ILE A 11 26.23 0.11 35.45
C ILE A 11 24.72 -0.14 35.20
N HIS A 12 23.86 0.23 36.16
CA HIS A 12 22.42 0.07 36.00
C HIS A 12 21.87 0.96 34.88
N VAL A 13 22.36 2.21 34.77
CA VAL A 13 21.96 3.11 33.68
C VAL A 13 22.38 2.55 32.33
N ILE A 14 23.62 2.06 32.20
CA ILE A 14 24.11 1.44 30.96
C ILE A 14 23.27 0.21 30.60
N PHE A 15 22.93 -0.62 31.58
CA PHE A 15 22.08 -1.79 31.37
C PHE A 15 20.68 -1.39 30.89
N ILE A 16 20.07 -0.37 31.47
CA ILE A 16 18.76 0.15 31.04
C ILE A 16 18.84 0.68 29.61
N VAL A 17 19.86 1.46 29.27
CA VAL A 17 20.06 1.98 27.91
C VAL A 17 20.21 0.84 26.90
N PHE A 18 20.97 -0.20 27.25
CA PHE A 18 21.12 -1.39 26.41
C PHE A 18 19.78 -2.13 26.21
N LEU A 19 18.98 -2.29 27.27
CA LEU A 19 17.65 -2.88 27.18
C LEU A 19 16.69 -2.05 26.32
N MET A 20 16.74 -0.71 26.43
CA MET A 20 15.94 0.16 25.56
C MET A 20 16.36 0.04 24.10
N PHE A 21 17.66 -0.02 23.83
CA PHE A 21 18.17 -0.17 22.47
C PHE A 21 17.81 -1.53 21.86
N SER A 22 17.96 -2.63 22.61
CA SER A 22 17.55 -3.96 22.15
C SER A 22 16.05 -4.06 21.93
N TYR A 23 15.25 -3.39 22.76
CA TYR A 23 13.80 -3.29 22.58
C TYR A 23 13.43 -2.56 21.27
N VAL A 24 14.09 -1.46 20.95
CA VAL A 24 13.87 -0.73 19.68
C VAL A 24 14.23 -1.60 18.47
N ILE A 25 15.37 -2.30 18.51
CA ILE A 25 15.76 -3.23 17.44
C ILE A 25 14.71 -4.34 17.27
N LEU A 26 14.25 -4.93 18.38
CA LEU A 26 13.23 -5.97 18.36
C LEU A 26 11.92 -5.46 17.75
N GLN A 27 11.48 -4.25 18.13
CA GLN A 27 10.29 -3.62 17.54
C GLN A 27 10.44 -3.41 16.03
N GLN A 28 11.61 -2.97 15.57
CA GLN A 28 11.85 -2.76 14.15
C GLN A 28 11.87 -4.08 13.37
N SER A 29 12.48 -5.13 13.93
CA SER A 29 12.47 -6.48 13.33
C SER A 29 11.04 -7.02 13.18
N ILE A 30 10.22 -6.91 14.23
CA ILE A 30 8.82 -7.35 14.20
C ILE A 30 8.02 -6.54 13.16
N THR A 31 8.26 -5.24 13.07
CA THR A 31 7.57 -4.38 12.09
C THR A 31 7.94 -4.76 10.66
N ASN A 32 9.22 -5.00 10.39
CA ASN A 32 9.69 -5.43 9.07
C ASN A 32 9.11 -6.79 8.67
N GLU A 33 9.06 -7.74 9.60
CA GLU A 33 8.44 -9.05 9.35
C GLU A 33 6.94 -8.90 9.04
N LYS A 34 6.21 -8.09 9.81
CA LYS A 34 4.80 -7.79 9.53
C LYS A 34 4.60 -7.15 8.16
N LEU A 35 5.46 -6.20 7.77
CA LEU A 35 5.41 -5.55 6.46
C LEU A 35 5.68 -6.55 5.34
N PHE A 36 6.68 -7.42 5.50
CA PHE A 36 6.99 -8.47 4.55
C PHE A 36 5.83 -9.44 4.35
N LEU A 37 5.24 -9.93 5.45
CA LEU A 37 4.08 -10.82 5.40
C LEU A 37 2.87 -10.15 4.75
N GLN A 38 2.64 -8.87 5.05
CA GLN A 38 1.57 -8.10 4.42
C GLN A 38 1.79 -7.93 2.92
N HIS A 39 3.02 -7.61 2.49
CA HIS A 39 3.36 -7.48 1.07
C HIS A 39 3.16 -8.81 0.35
N GLN A 40 3.63 -9.91 0.93
CA GLN A 40 3.41 -11.26 0.40
C GLN A 40 1.91 -11.59 0.28
N ALA A 41 1.12 -11.27 1.31
CA ALA A 41 -0.33 -11.49 1.27
C ALA A 41 -1.02 -10.62 0.21
N ASN A 42 -0.59 -9.38 0.01
CA ASN A 42 -1.12 -8.49 -1.02
C ASN A 42 -0.78 -8.96 -2.44
N SER A 43 0.43 -9.51 -2.64
CA SER A 43 0.87 -10.04 -3.94
C SER A 43 0.01 -11.22 -4.44
N LEU A 44 -0.79 -11.84 -3.58
CA LEU A 44 -1.71 -12.92 -3.94
C LEU A 44 -3.10 -12.41 -4.37
N LEU A 45 -3.36 -11.10 -4.28
CA LEU A 45 -4.62 -10.49 -4.65
C LEU A 45 -4.56 -9.97 -6.09
N ASN A 46 -5.65 -10.16 -6.83
CA ASN A 46 -5.83 -9.51 -8.13
C ASN A 46 -6.24 -8.03 -7.94
N PHE A 47 -6.22 -7.27 -9.05
CA PHE A 47 -6.56 -5.84 -9.07
C PHE A 47 -7.82 -5.50 -8.27
N THR A 48 -8.93 -6.16 -8.57
CA THR A 48 -10.23 -5.91 -7.95
C THR A 48 -10.23 -6.20 -6.45
N ARG A 49 -9.58 -7.28 -6.00
CA ARG A 49 -9.52 -7.60 -4.57
C ARG A 49 -8.61 -6.64 -3.80
N LEU A 50 -7.47 -6.27 -4.38
CA LEU A 50 -6.51 -5.39 -3.72
C LEU A 50 -7.05 -3.95 -3.63
N SER A 51 -7.66 -3.43 -4.70
CA SER A 51 -8.36 -2.14 -4.69
C SER A 51 -9.52 -2.09 -3.70
N VAL A 52 -10.38 -3.11 -3.66
CA VAL A 52 -11.47 -3.21 -2.67
C VAL A 52 -10.92 -3.28 -1.25
N LYS A 53 -9.83 -4.03 -1.01
CA LYS A 53 -9.14 -4.04 0.30
C LYS A 53 -8.67 -2.64 0.73
N HIS A 54 -8.27 -1.80 -0.22
CA HIS A 54 -7.90 -0.41 0.03
C HIS A 54 -9.10 0.56 0.13
N GLY A 55 -10.32 0.09 -0.14
CA GLY A 55 -11.56 0.85 0.01
C GLY A 55 -12.02 1.58 -1.25
N TYR A 56 -11.66 1.05 -2.42
CA TYR A 56 -12.07 1.58 -3.72
C TYR A 56 -13.11 0.65 -4.36
N PHE A 57 -14.10 1.24 -5.03
CA PHE A 57 -15.08 0.48 -5.80
C PHE A 57 -14.54 0.23 -7.21
N THR A 58 -14.34 -1.05 -7.56
CA THR A 58 -13.73 -1.44 -8.83
C THR A 58 -14.54 -2.50 -9.57
N GLU A 59 -14.48 -2.43 -10.89
CA GLU A 59 -15.12 -3.33 -11.84
C GLU A 59 -14.06 -3.93 -12.78
N GLU A 60 -14.38 -5.08 -13.35
CA GLU A 60 -13.60 -5.73 -14.40
C GLU A 60 -14.53 -5.95 -15.60
N HIS A 61 -14.04 -5.61 -16.78
CA HIS A 61 -14.77 -5.74 -18.03
C HIS A 61 -13.96 -6.53 -19.04
N THR A 62 -14.63 -7.36 -19.84
CA THR A 62 -14.02 -8.07 -20.96
C THR A 62 -14.49 -7.43 -22.27
N VAL A 63 -13.54 -6.95 -23.07
CA VAL A 63 -13.78 -6.32 -24.37
C VAL A 63 -13.30 -7.24 -25.48
N TYR A 64 -14.14 -7.41 -26.49
CA TYR A 64 -13.83 -8.16 -27.71
C TYR A 64 -13.35 -7.19 -28.78
N THR A 65 -12.15 -7.38 -29.28
CA THR A 65 -11.64 -6.62 -30.42
C THR A 65 -12.16 -7.20 -31.74
N GLU A 66 -12.16 -6.39 -32.80
CA GLU A 66 -12.61 -6.82 -34.13
C GLU A 66 -11.79 -7.98 -34.70
N ASP A 67 -10.50 -8.06 -34.34
CA ASP A 67 -9.56 -9.11 -34.72
C ASP A 67 -9.57 -10.33 -33.76
N GLY A 68 -10.49 -10.35 -32.79
CA GLY A 68 -10.80 -11.54 -32.00
C GLY A 68 -10.04 -11.69 -30.68
N TYR A 69 -9.37 -10.63 -30.19
CA TYR A 69 -8.75 -10.64 -28.87
C TYR A 69 -9.77 -10.35 -27.77
N LEU A 70 -9.53 -10.98 -26.62
CA LEU A 70 -10.23 -10.75 -25.36
C LEU A 70 -9.34 -9.89 -24.47
N LEU A 71 -9.74 -8.64 -24.25
CA LEU A 71 -9.02 -7.69 -23.40
C LEU A 71 -9.74 -7.54 -22.07
N THR A 72 -9.02 -7.74 -20.97
CA THR A 72 -9.52 -7.38 -19.64
C THR A 72 -9.20 -5.91 -19.38
N ILE A 73 -10.23 -5.13 -19.06
CA ILE A 73 -10.13 -3.73 -18.65
C ILE A 73 -10.56 -3.64 -17.20
N PHE A 74 -9.74 -2.99 -16.38
CA PHE A 74 -10.03 -2.70 -14.99
C PHE A 74 -10.50 -1.27 -14.84
N ARG A 75 -11.55 -1.06 -14.06
CA ARG A 75 -12.14 0.26 -13.82
C ARG A 75 -12.27 0.53 -12.33
N MET A 76 -11.81 1.69 -11.87
CA MET A 76 -12.00 2.21 -10.53
C MET A 76 -13.08 3.29 -10.54
N VAL A 77 -14.31 2.86 -10.24
CA VAL A 77 -15.54 3.66 -10.40
C VAL A 77 -15.57 4.87 -9.46
N LYS A 78 -15.08 4.71 -8.22
CA LYS A 78 -14.96 5.77 -7.22
C LYS A 78 -14.19 5.33 -5.97
N SER A 79 -13.55 6.30 -5.33
CA SER A 79 -13.08 6.18 -3.96
C SER A 79 -14.22 6.29 -2.94
N LYS A 80 -14.04 5.69 -1.76
CA LYS A 80 -14.87 5.93 -0.57
C LYS A 80 -14.89 7.41 -0.12
N LYS A 81 -14.02 8.26 -0.65
CA LYS A 81 -14.00 9.70 -0.34
C LYS A 81 -15.03 10.50 -1.15
N CYS A 82 -15.56 9.92 -2.23
CA CYS A 82 -16.35 10.63 -3.24
C CYS A 82 -17.87 10.37 -3.13
N TYR A 83 -18.41 10.30 -1.91
CA TYR A 83 -19.86 10.21 -1.72
C TYR A 83 -20.54 11.53 -2.11
N ASP A 84 -21.63 11.43 -2.89
CA ASP A 84 -22.49 12.55 -3.31
C ASP A 84 -21.79 13.68 -4.10
N GLN A 85 -20.61 13.41 -4.68
CA GLN A 85 -19.90 14.37 -5.53
C GLN A 85 -20.20 14.18 -7.02
N VAL A 86 -20.11 15.27 -7.78
CA VAL A 86 -20.19 15.24 -9.25
C VAL A 86 -18.97 14.48 -9.77
N LYS A 87 -19.20 13.41 -10.53
CA LYS A 87 -18.12 12.64 -11.15
C LYS A 87 -17.36 13.50 -12.15
N ASN A 88 -16.04 13.52 -12.04
CA ASN A 88 -15.18 14.09 -13.07
C ASN A 88 -15.23 13.23 -14.35
N PRO A 89 -14.84 13.76 -15.52
CA PRO A 89 -14.78 13.00 -16.77
C PRO A 89 -13.91 11.74 -16.62
N PRO A 90 -14.23 10.64 -17.33
CA PRO A 90 -13.47 9.41 -17.23
C PRO A 90 -12.05 9.56 -17.78
N VAL A 91 -11.10 8.86 -17.17
CA VAL A 91 -9.67 8.88 -17.54
C VAL A 91 -9.20 7.47 -17.86
N ILE A 92 -8.73 7.24 -19.08
CA ILE A 92 -8.14 5.94 -19.46
C ILE A 92 -6.63 5.97 -19.24
N LEU A 93 -6.12 5.00 -18.47
CA LEU A 93 -4.69 4.81 -18.25
C LEU A 93 -4.16 3.63 -19.06
N MET A 94 -3.37 3.94 -20.10
CA MET A 94 -2.77 2.93 -20.98
C MET A 94 -1.33 2.65 -20.58
N HIS A 95 -0.99 1.39 -20.28
CA HIS A 95 0.36 1.01 -19.90
C HIS A 95 1.35 1.06 -21.08
N GLY A 96 2.65 1.07 -20.76
CA GLY A 96 3.72 1.06 -21.75
C GLY A 96 4.04 -0.33 -22.32
N LEU A 97 5.14 -0.41 -23.07
CA LEU A 97 5.69 -1.65 -23.61
C LEU A 97 6.14 -2.58 -22.47
N LEU A 98 5.74 -3.86 -22.52
CA LEU A 98 6.04 -4.89 -21.50
C LEU A 98 5.50 -4.58 -20.09
N MET A 99 4.38 -3.86 -20.01
CA MET A 99 3.69 -3.52 -18.76
C MET A 99 2.26 -4.06 -18.76
N SER A 100 1.56 -3.94 -17.63
CA SER A 100 0.14 -4.26 -17.47
C SER A 100 -0.60 -3.08 -16.82
N SER A 101 -1.91 -3.21 -16.62
CA SER A 101 -2.72 -2.26 -15.85
C SER A 101 -2.19 -2.02 -14.42
N ASP A 102 -1.50 -2.99 -13.84
CA ASP A 102 -1.01 -2.95 -12.46
C ASP A 102 0.03 -1.84 -12.26
N SER A 103 0.68 -1.39 -13.33
CA SER A 103 1.68 -0.32 -13.27
C SER A 103 1.12 1.02 -12.76
N TRP A 104 -0.19 1.27 -12.93
CA TRP A 104 -0.84 2.47 -12.42
C TRP A 104 -1.27 2.34 -10.95
N PHE A 105 -1.00 1.19 -10.35
CA PHE A 105 -1.60 0.70 -9.12
C PHE A 105 -0.55 0.23 -8.10
N ASP A 106 0.58 -0.31 -8.55
CA ASP A 106 1.62 -0.99 -7.74
C ASP A 106 2.21 -0.15 -6.61
N ALA A 107 2.28 1.17 -6.76
CA ALA A 107 2.82 2.07 -5.73
C ALA A 107 1.92 2.21 -4.48
N GLY A 108 0.72 1.59 -4.48
CA GLY A 108 -0.20 1.60 -3.36
C GLY A 108 -1.04 2.88 -3.23
N PRO A 109 -2.01 2.91 -2.31
CA PRO A 109 -3.07 3.94 -2.21
C PRO A 109 -2.58 5.36 -1.96
N GLU A 110 -1.34 5.55 -1.51
CA GLU A 110 -0.80 6.87 -1.18
C GLU A 110 0.02 7.48 -2.32
N ALA A 111 0.41 6.69 -3.32
CA ALA A 111 1.37 7.12 -4.35
C ALA A 111 1.04 6.65 -5.77
N SER A 112 0.14 5.69 -5.96
CA SER A 112 -0.22 5.24 -7.31
C SER A 112 -1.17 6.22 -7.99
N LEU A 113 -0.97 6.42 -9.30
CA LEU A 113 -1.74 7.39 -10.06
C LEU A 113 -3.24 7.07 -10.08
N ALA A 114 -3.60 5.78 -10.22
CA ALA A 114 -5.01 5.37 -10.26
C ALA A 114 -5.74 5.70 -8.96
N TYR A 115 -5.10 5.45 -7.81
CA TYR A 115 -5.69 5.76 -6.51
C TYR A 115 -5.81 7.26 -6.27
N LEU A 116 -4.77 8.03 -6.59
CA LEU A 116 -4.78 9.48 -6.43
C LEU A 116 -5.87 10.14 -7.29
N LEU A 117 -6.04 9.72 -8.54
CA LEU A 117 -7.11 10.25 -9.39
C LEU A 117 -8.51 9.84 -8.89
N SER A 118 -8.67 8.59 -8.42
CA SER A 118 -9.95 8.14 -7.88
C SER A 118 -10.34 8.86 -6.58
N ASP A 119 -9.35 9.23 -5.76
CA ASP A 119 -9.53 10.07 -4.56
C ASP A 119 -9.95 11.51 -4.91
N GLU A 120 -9.53 12.01 -6.08
CA GLU A 120 -10.00 13.27 -6.68
C GLU A 120 -11.31 13.09 -7.49
N CYS A 121 -12.03 11.98 -7.27
CA CYS A 121 -13.36 11.70 -7.81
C CYS A 121 -13.45 11.60 -9.35
N PHE A 122 -12.33 11.22 -9.98
CA PHE A 122 -12.32 10.73 -11.35
C PHE A 122 -12.74 9.26 -11.42
N ASP A 123 -13.38 8.91 -12.54
CA ASP A 123 -13.69 7.54 -12.93
C ASP A 123 -12.54 7.04 -13.80
N ILE A 124 -11.79 6.06 -13.32
CA ILE A 124 -10.52 5.60 -13.94
C ILE A 124 -10.72 4.24 -14.59
#